data_AF-V5GWP8-F1
#
_entry.id   AF-V5GWP8-F1
#
_cell.length_a   1.000
_cell.length_b   1.000
_cell.length_c   1.000
_cell.angle_alpha   90.00
_cell.angle_beta   90.00
_cell.angle_gamma   90.00
#
_symmetry.space_group_name_H-M   'P 1'
#
loop_
_entity.id
_entity.type
_entity.pdbx_description
1 polymer ?
#
loop_
_entity_poly.entity_id
_entity_poly.type
_entity_poly.pdbx_seq_one_letter_code
_entity_poly.pdbx_strand_id
1 'polypeptide(L)'
;MMARQTGVFFVTVVLIVGTCTLFFVCDCPYLSREISPAIPAVAAFLFLFVMSALFRTSFSDPGVIPRASLEEAADIEKQIEVPNGSSSPTFRPPPRTKEV
;
A
#
# COMPACT_ATOMS: atom_id res chain seq x y z
N MET A 1 -9.31 10.84 1.80
CA MET A 1 -9.59 9.56 1.11
C MET A 1 -10.34 8.51 1.95
N MET A 2 -10.60 8.72 3.25
CA MET A 2 -11.16 7.71 4.17
C MET A 2 -12.71 7.68 4.30
N ALA A 3 -13.46 7.89 3.21
CA ALA A 3 -14.93 7.90 3.30
C ALA A 3 -15.60 6.61 2.79
N ARG A 4 -14.94 5.84 1.91
CA ARG A 4 -15.54 4.64 1.27
C ARG A 4 -14.84 3.30 1.57
N GLN A 5 -13.57 3.29 2.00
CA GLN A 5 -12.81 2.06 2.29
C GLN A 5 -12.70 1.70 3.77
N THR A 6 -13.14 2.58 4.67
CA THR A 6 -13.01 2.41 6.13
C THR A 6 -13.67 1.12 6.64
N GLY A 7 -14.81 0.72 6.06
CA GLY A 7 -15.47 -0.54 6.41
C GLY A 7 -14.62 -1.78 6.11
N VAL A 8 -13.98 -1.82 4.94
CA VAL A 8 -13.13 -2.96 4.54
C VAL A 8 -11.91 -3.06 5.44
N PHE A 9 -11.32 -1.93 5.82
CA PHE A 9 -10.21 -1.87 6.78
C PHE A 9 -10.58 -2.46 8.15
N PHE A 10 -11.72 -2.07 8.70
CA PHE A 10 -12.16 -2.64 9.99
C PHE A 10 -12.46 -4.13 9.87
N VAL A 11 -13.07 -4.57 8.77
CA VAL A 11 -13.29 -6.00 8.52
C VAL A 11 -11.96 -6.76 8.44
N THR A 12 -10.95 -6.26 7.71
CA THR A 12 -9.63 -6.92 7.66
C THR A 12 -8.96 -6.96 9.01
N VAL A 13 -8.98 -5.88 9.79
CA VAL A 13 -8.43 -5.87 11.15
C VAL A 13 -9.13 -6.89 12.04
N VAL A 14 -10.46 -6.93 12.03
CA VAL A 14 -11.25 -7.88 12.84
C VAL A 14 -10.96 -9.32 12.41
N LEU A 15 -10.89 -9.61 11.12
CA LEU A 15 -10.59 -10.95 10.62
C LEU A 15 -9.18 -11.40 11.00
N ILE A 16 -8.18 -10.53 10.85
CA ILE A 16 -6.79 -10.85 11.22
C ILE A 16 -6.70 -11.08 12.73
N VAL A 17 -7.21 -10.15 13.55
CA VAL A 17 -7.16 -10.28 15.01
C VAL A 17 -7.92 -11.51 15.47
N GLY A 18 -9.14 -11.74 14.95
CA GLY A 18 -9.97 -12.87 15.33
C GLY A 18 -9.33 -14.21 14.99
N THR A 19 -8.86 -14.39 13.76
CA THR A 19 -8.23 -15.65 13.33
C THR A 19 -6.91 -15.92 14.04
N CYS A 20 -6.06 -14.89 14.24
CA CYS A 20 -4.82 -15.05 15.01
C CYS A 20 -5.11 -15.35 16.49
N THR A 21 -6.11 -14.70 17.10
CA THR A 21 -6.49 -14.99 18.49
C THR A 21 -6.96 -16.43 18.65
N LEU A 22 -7.80 -16.91 17.74
CA LEU A 22 -8.24 -18.31 17.71
C LEU A 22 -7.04 -19.27 17.62
N PHE A 23 -6.08 -18.99 16.75
CA PHE A 23 -4.85 -19.78 16.64
C PHE A 23 -4.01 -19.77 17.94
N PHE A 24 -3.87 -18.61 18.59
CA PHE A 24 -3.11 -18.50 19.85
C PHE A 24 -3.81 -19.17 21.04
N VAL A 25 -5.14 -19.18 21.07
CA VAL A 25 -5.91 -19.78 22.17
C VAL A 25 -6.07 -21.29 21.98
N CYS A 26 -6.31 -21.77 20.75
CA CYS A 26 -6.62 -23.17 20.48
C CYS A 26 -5.37 -23.99 20.14
N ASP A 27 -4.57 -23.54 19.17
CA ASP A 27 -3.49 -24.35 18.60
C ASP A 27 -2.15 -24.16 19.35
N CYS A 28 -1.83 -22.93 19.74
CA CYS A 28 -0.56 -22.62 20.38
C CYS A 28 -0.31 -23.34 21.72
N PRO A 29 -1.30 -23.64 22.60
CA PRO A 29 -1.05 -24.41 23.81
C PRO A 29 -0.53 -25.82 23.51
N TYR A 30 -1.05 -26.46 22.46
CA TYR A 30 -0.60 -27.77 22.01
C TYR A 30 0.78 -27.66 21.34
N LEU A 31 0.93 -26.77 20.36
CA LEU A 31 2.18 -26.54 19.63
C LEU A 31 3.35 -26.19 20.58
N SER A 32 3.08 -25.38 21.61
CA SER A 32 4.10 -24.95 22.58
C SER A 32 4.57 -26.07 23.50
N ARG A 33 3.68 -27.01 23.85
CA ARG A 33 3.99 -28.09 24.82
C ARG A 33 4.56 -29.32 24.14
N GLU A 34 4.00 -29.71 23.00
CA GLU A 34 4.30 -30.98 22.34
C GLU A 34 5.35 -30.87 21.25
N ILE A 35 5.53 -29.69 20.63
CA ILE A 35 6.43 -29.51 19.49
C ILE A 35 7.57 -28.56 19.84
N SER A 36 7.28 -27.26 19.98
CA SER A 36 8.29 -26.27 20.32
C SER A 36 7.65 -24.92 20.70
N PRO A 37 8.10 -24.29 21.79
CA PRO A 37 7.69 -22.93 22.15
C PRO A 37 8.20 -21.87 21.15
N ALA A 38 9.11 -22.21 20.23
CA ALA A 38 9.55 -21.29 19.19
C ALA A 38 8.45 -20.96 18.18
N ILE A 39 7.51 -21.89 17.93
CA ILE A 39 6.44 -21.72 16.96
C ILE A 39 5.48 -20.56 17.35
N PRO A 40 4.89 -20.54 18.56
CA PRO A 40 4.05 -19.41 18.98
C PRO A 40 4.84 -18.10 19.06
N ALA A 41 6.13 -18.14 19.40
CA ALA A 41 6.97 -16.93 19.44
C ALA A 41 7.15 -16.29 18.05
N VAL A 42 7.46 -17.10 17.03
CA VAL A 42 7.57 -16.62 15.64
C VAL A 42 6.20 -16.14 15.14
N ALA A 43 5.12 -16.86 15.43
CA ALA A 43 3.77 -16.45 15.05
C ALA A 43 3.41 -15.09 15.66
N ALA A 44 3.76 -14.83 16.92
CA ALA A 44 3.51 -13.55 17.59
C ALA A 44 4.31 -12.40 16.94
N PHE A 45 5.58 -12.65 16.60
CA PHE A 45 6.40 -11.67 15.90
C PHE A 45 5.81 -11.32 14.51
N LEU A 46 5.42 -12.34 13.74
CA LEU A 46 4.82 -12.15 12.42
C LEU A 46 3.49 -11.39 12.51
N PHE A 47 2.65 -11.69 13.50
CA PHE A 47 1.41 -10.96 13.74
C PHE A 47 1.68 -9.47 13.97
N LEU A 48 2.62 -9.12 14.85
CA LEU A 48 2.98 -7.73 15.12
C LEU A 48 3.55 -7.03 13.87
N PHE A 49 4.39 -7.72 13.10
CA PHE A 49 4.94 -7.20 11.85
C PHE A 49 3.83 -6.90 10.83
N VAL A 50 2.91 -7.84 10.63
CA VAL A 50 1.78 -7.68 9.71
C VAL A 50 0.85 -6.56 10.16
N MET A 51 0.50 -6.49 11.45
CA MET A 51 -0.32 -5.41 11.98
C MET A 51 0.35 -4.05 11.77
N SER A 52 1.65 -3.96 12.06
CA SER A 52 2.43 -2.72 11.87
C SER A 52 2.49 -2.30 10.40
N ALA A 53 2.74 -3.26 9.50
CA ALA A 53 2.74 -3.00 8.06
C ALA A 53 1.37 -2.55 7.56
N LEU A 54 0.30 -3.23 8.00
CA LEU A 54 -1.09 -2.89 7.67
C LEU A 54 -1.43 -1.48 8.12
N PHE A 55 -1.11 -1.10 9.36
CA PHE A 55 -1.35 0.27 9.84
C PHE A 55 -0.50 1.29 9.09
N ARG A 56 0.77 0.98 8.85
CA ARG A 56 1.67 1.87 8.12
C ARG A 56 1.14 2.14 6.71
N THR A 57 0.74 1.13 5.96
CA THR A 57 0.21 1.35 4.60
C THR A 57 -1.20 1.94 4.62
N SER A 58 -2.07 1.51 5.53
CA SER A 58 -3.46 2.00 5.58
C SER A 58 -3.56 3.47 5.98
N PHE A 59 -2.63 3.98 6.80
CA PHE A 59 -2.59 5.39 7.20
C PHE A 59 -1.61 6.23 6.38
N SER A 60 -0.58 5.63 5.81
CA SER A 60 0.40 6.36 4.97
C SER A 60 0.08 6.30 3.48
N ASP A 61 -1.08 5.80 3.07
CA ASP A 61 -1.57 5.95 1.70
C ASP A 61 -2.44 7.21 1.55
N PRO A 62 -1.82 8.34 1.20
CA PRO A 62 -2.37 9.26 0.24
C PRO A 62 -1.54 9.06 -1.03
N GLY A 63 -1.91 8.07 -1.83
CA GLY A 63 -1.41 7.88 -3.20
C GLY A 63 -1.79 9.02 -4.15
N VAL A 64 -1.76 10.27 -3.70
CA VAL A 64 -1.67 11.43 -4.57
C VAL A 64 -0.21 11.53 -4.98
N ILE A 65 0.12 10.97 -6.14
CA ILE A 65 1.25 11.48 -6.92
C ILE A 65 0.97 12.99 -7.04
N PRO A 66 1.84 13.87 -6.51
CA PRO A 66 1.68 15.30 -6.72
C PRO A 66 1.50 15.49 -8.23
N ARG A 67 0.36 16.04 -8.66
CA ARG A 67 0.34 16.58 -10.02
C ARG A 67 1.48 17.58 -10.04
N ALA A 68 2.49 17.32 -10.87
CA ALA A 68 3.55 18.28 -11.15
C ALA A 68 2.90 19.65 -11.26
N SER A 69 3.41 20.61 -10.50
CA SER A 69 2.93 21.98 -10.63
C SER A 69 3.00 22.37 -12.11
N LEU A 70 2.11 23.23 -12.59
CA LEU A 70 2.12 23.67 -14.00
C LEU A 70 3.51 24.13 -14.46
N GLU A 71 4.31 24.65 -13.53
CA GLU A 71 5.69 25.07 -13.72
C GLU A 71 6.66 23.88 -13.92
N GLU A 72 6.54 22.82 -13.12
CA GLU A 72 7.34 21.60 -13.24
C GLU A 72 6.98 20.81 -14.51
N ALA A 73 5.70 20.80 -14.90
CA ALA A 73 5.27 20.20 -16.17
C ALA A 73 5.78 21.00 -17.39
N ALA A 74 5.83 22.34 -17.30
CA ALA A 74 6.33 23.22 -18.37
C ALA A 74 7.85 23.18 -18.51
N ASP A 75 8.60 22.93 -17.43
CA ASP A 75 10.06 22.78 -17.49
C ASP A 75 10.45 21.46 -18.16
N ILE A 76 9.71 20.38 -17.90
CA ILE A 76 9.87 19.11 -18.62
C ILE A 76 9.55 19.29 -20.11
N GLU A 77 8.53 20.06 -20.46
CA GLU A 77 8.18 20.36 -21.86
C GLU A 77 9.27 21.19 -22.58
N LYS A 78 9.82 22.23 -21.92
CA LYS A 78 10.94 23.02 -22.45
C LYS A 78 12.24 22.22 -22.63
N GLN A 79 12.50 21.26 -21.73
CA GLN A 79 13.65 20.36 -21.86
C GLN A 79 13.48 19.31 -22.98
N ILE A 80 12.24 19.01 -23.38
CA ILE A 80 11.95 18.16 -24.55
C ILE A 80 12.07 18.97 -25.86
N GLU A 81 11.86 20.29 -25.82
CA GLU A 81 11.79 21.14 -27.01
C GLU A 81 13.16 21.54 -27.62
N VAL A 82 14.31 21.32 -26.96
CA VAL A 82 15.63 21.75 -27.49
C VAL A 82 16.74 20.72 -27.22
N PRO A 83 17.57 20.28 -28.22
CA PRO A 83 17.53 20.52 -29.66
C PRO A 83 17.58 19.21 -30.49
N ASN A 84 16.52 18.91 -31.25
CA ASN A 84 16.73 18.19 -32.50
C ASN A 84 16.16 19.03 -33.64
N GLY A 85 17.07 19.68 -34.36
CA GLY A 85 16.74 20.34 -35.60
C GLY A 85 16.10 19.34 -36.56
N SER A 86 15.05 19.80 -37.23
CA SER A 86 14.35 19.15 -38.35
C SER A 86 13.34 18.03 -38.01
N SER A 87 12.08 18.38 -38.30
CA SER A 87 10.96 17.52 -38.74
C SER A 87 10.24 16.63 -37.71
N SER A 88 9.10 17.14 -37.21
CA SER A 88 7.74 16.52 -37.26
C SER A 88 6.93 16.80 -35.97
N PRO A 89 5.76 17.49 -36.02
CA PRO A 89 4.94 17.70 -34.83
C PRO A 89 4.06 16.47 -34.60
N THR A 90 4.60 15.40 -34.02
CA THR A 90 3.75 14.32 -33.51
C THR A 90 3.20 14.73 -32.15
N PHE A 91 2.19 15.58 -32.14
CA PHE A 91 1.44 15.91 -30.93
C PHE A 91 0.70 14.65 -30.47
N ARG A 92 1.26 13.95 -29.46
CA ARG A 92 0.57 12.85 -28.81
C ARG A 92 -0.38 13.47 -27.77
N PRO A 93 -1.71 13.29 -27.87
CA PRO A 93 -2.61 13.89 -26.90
C PRO A 93 -2.28 13.37 -25.50
N PRO A 94 -2.37 14.22 -24.46
CA PRO A 94 -2.08 13.81 -23.10
C PRO A 94 -2.96 12.61 -22.74
N PRO A 95 -2.41 11.60 -22.03
CA PRO A 95 -3.19 10.45 -21.62
C PRO A 95 -4.44 10.94 -20.88
N ARG A 96 -5.62 10.70 -21.46
CA ARG A 96 -6.92 10.94 -20.81
C ARG A 96 -6.97 10.03 -19.58
N THR A 97 -6.50 10.55 -18.47
CA THR A 97 -6.81 10.00 -17.16
C THR A 97 -8.33 10.10 -17.03
N LYS A 98 -8.99 8.95 -17.08
CA LYS A 98 -10.43 8.84 -16.82
C LYS A 98 -10.64 9.32 -15.40
N GLU A 99 -11.46 10.35 -15.25
CA GLU A 99 -11.88 10.83 -13.94
C GLU A 99 -12.66 9.73 -13.23
N VAL A 100 -12.31 9.50 -11.97
CA VAL A 100 -13.09 8.74 -10.98
C VAL A 100 -13.28 9.64 -9.78
#